data_AF-A0A0G1JNI6-F1
#
_entry.id   AF-A0A0G1JNI6-F1
#
_cell.length_a   1.000
_cell.length_b   1.000
_cell.length_c   1.000
_cell.angle_alpha   90.00
_cell.angle_beta   90.00
_cell.angle_gamma   90.00
#
_symmetry.space_group_name_H-M   'P 1'
#
loop_
_entity.id
_entity.type
_entity.pdbx_description
1 polymer ?
#
loop_
_entity_poly.entity_id
_entity_poly.type
_entity_poly.pdbx_seq_one_letter_code
_entity_poly.pdbx_strand_id
1 'polypeptide(L)'
;MQQLLAQNEIVNKALSPNIPQTPGGGLAFYIATLWQTVITVGGIAFIIYLIWGGVEYMTSGGDKARIDDASKKISSSVIGIAILVASYAITLFIQGVFKINILKPVFPSAL
;
A
#
# COMPACT_ATOMS: atom_id res chain seq x y z
N MET A 1 19.44 27.98 33.36
CA MET A 1 19.60 28.90 32.21
C MET A 1 19.84 28.18 30.86
N GLN A 2 19.83 26.84 30.74
CA GLN A 2 19.97 26.13 29.44
C GLN A 2 18.68 25.43 28.95
N GLN A 3 17.53 25.65 29.59
CA GLN A 3 16.24 25.04 29.18
C GLN A 3 15.36 25.96 28.32
N LEU A 4 15.91 27.03 27.73
CA LEU A 4 15.14 28.03 26.98
C LEU A 4 15.32 27.96 25.44
N LEU A 5 16.02 26.97 24.90
CA LEU A 5 16.27 26.88 23.44
C LEU A 5 15.59 25.69 22.73
N ALA A 6 14.88 24.81 23.43
CA ALA A 6 14.12 23.71 22.81
C ALA A 6 12.65 24.09 22.50
N GLN A 7 12.22 25.28 22.90
CA GLN A 7 10.86 25.75 22.75
C GLN A 7 10.80 26.74 21.59
N ASN A 8 10.82 26.24 20.36
CA ASN A 8 10.11 26.85 19.23
C ASN A 8 10.19 25.97 17.96
N GLU A 9 9.99 24.66 18.10
CA GLU A 9 9.39 23.91 17.01
C GLU A 9 8.01 24.55 16.79
N ILE A 10 7.84 25.33 15.71
CA ILE A 10 6.57 25.94 15.34
C ILE A 10 5.62 24.80 14.98
N VAL A 11 5.01 24.20 16.01
CA VAL A 11 3.89 23.29 15.85
C VAL A 11 2.69 24.14 15.48
N ASN A 12 2.45 24.21 14.17
CA ASN A 12 1.24 24.81 13.64
C ASN A 12 0.04 23.94 14.07
N LYS A 13 -0.59 24.32 15.19
CA LYS A 13 -1.73 23.63 15.81
C LYS A 13 -2.94 23.45 14.88
N ALA A 14 -2.98 24.13 13.72
CA ALA A 14 -3.98 23.93 12.68
C ALA A 14 -3.76 22.64 11.86
N LEU A 15 -2.58 22.02 11.93
CA LEU A 15 -2.28 20.74 11.28
C LEU A 15 -2.55 19.60 12.27
N SER A 16 -3.36 18.63 11.84
CA SER A 16 -3.70 17.47 12.68
C SER A 16 -2.44 16.69 13.11
N PRO A 17 -2.40 16.13 14.33
CA PRO A 17 -1.21 15.46 14.91
C PRO A 17 -0.72 14.22 14.15
N ASN A 18 -1.49 13.73 13.18
CA ASN A 18 -1.16 12.56 12.38
C ASN A 18 -0.42 12.89 11.06
N ILE A 19 -0.13 14.17 10.80
CA ILE A 19 0.69 14.59 9.65
C ILE A 19 2.09 14.90 10.20
N PRO A 20 3.17 14.25 9.72
CA PRO A 20 4.53 14.61 10.12
C PRO A 20 4.80 16.09 9.83
N GLN A 21 5.15 16.85 10.87
CA GLN A 21 5.32 18.32 10.83
C GLN A 21 6.70 18.75 10.31
N THR A 22 7.54 17.79 9.90
CA THR A 22 8.86 18.03 9.32
C THR A 22 8.76 18.45 7.84
N PRO A 23 9.60 19.40 7.37
CA PRO A 23 9.64 19.78 5.96
C PRO A 23 9.83 18.53 5.06
N GLY A 24 8.86 18.26 4.18
CA GLY A 24 8.85 17.07 3.30
C GLY A 24 8.15 15.83 3.85
N GLY A 25 7.81 15.79 5.15
CA GLY A 25 7.18 14.63 5.79
C GLY A 25 5.71 14.40 5.42
N GLY A 26 4.97 15.46 5.12
CA GLY A 26 3.57 15.35 4.69
C GLY A 26 3.42 14.58 3.38
N LEU A 27 4.21 14.90 2.35
CA LEU A 27 4.15 14.24 1.05
C LEU A 27 4.47 12.75 1.16
N ALA A 28 5.52 12.42 1.91
CA ALA A 28 5.93 11.04 2.09
C ALA A 28 4.88 10.23 2.90
N PHE A 29 4.23 10.84 3.89
CA PHE A 29 3.11 10.25 4.61
C PHE A 29 1.91 9.94 3.70
N TYR A 30 1.52 10.87 2.82
CA TYR A 30 0.42 10.64 1.89
C TYR A 30 0.75 9.55 0.86
N ILE A 31 1.98 9.52 0.33
CA ILE A 31 2.42 8.47 -0.60
C ILE A 31 2.40 7.10 0.09
N ALA A 32 2.95 6.98 1.30
CA ALA A 32 2.95 5.75 2.08
C ALA A 32 1.53 5.27 2.39
N THR A 33 0.65 6.19 2.81
CA THR A 33 -0.75 5.90 3.11
C THR A 33 -1.53 5.46 1.87
N LEU A 34 -1.32 6.14 0.73
CA LEU A 34 -1.93 5.76 -0.55
C LEU A 34 -1.47 4.36 -0.98
N TRP A 35 -0.17 4.10 -0.94
CA TRP A 35 0.39 2.79 -1.30
C TRP A 35 -0.18 1.68 -0.41
N GLN A 36 -0.22 1.87 0.91
CA GLN A 36 -0.78 0.90 1.84
C GLN A 36 -2.28 0.65 1.60
N THR A 37 -3.02 1.71 1.28
CA THR A 37 -4.44 1.62 0.93
C THR A 37 -4.64 0.79 -0.34
N VAL A 38 -3.85 1.06 -1.39
CA VAL A 38 -3.92 0.32 -2.65
C VAL A 38 -3.59 -1.16 -2.47
N ILE A 39 -2.56 -1.51 -1.70
CA ILE A 39 -2.23 -2.92 -1.42
C ILE A 39 -3.38 -3.61 -0.67
N THR A 40 -3.95 -2.96 0.34
CA THR A 40 -5.04 -3.52 1.16
C THR A 40 -6.30 -3.74 0.32
N VAL A 41 -6.73 -2.70 -0.42
CA VAL A 41 -7.91 -2.77 -1.29
C VAL A 41 -7.68 -3.76 -2.43
N GLY A 42 -6.49 -3.79 -3.02
CA GLY A 42 -6.10 -4.72 -4.07
C GLY A 42 -6.17 -6.18 -3.61
N GLY A 43 -5.69 -6.47 -2.39
CA GLY A 43 -5.77 -7.82 -1.82
C GLY A 43 -7.21 -8.29 -1.61
N ILE A 44 -8.09 -7.41 -1.13
CA ILE A 44 -9.52 -7.71 -0.99
C ILE A 44 -10.17 -7.95 -2.37
N ALA A 45 -9.90 -7.07 -3.34
CA ALA A 45 -10.42 -7.20 -4.70
C ALA A 45 -9.98 -8.51 -5.36
N PHE A 46 -8.72 -8.94 -5.15
CA PHE A 46 -8.22 -10.22 -5.63
C PHE A 46 -9.08 -11.40 -5.12
N ILE A 47 -9.36 -11.44 -3.81
CA ILE A 47 -10.15 -12.52 -3.20
C ILE A 47 -11.56 -12.55 -3.81
N ILE A 48 -12.19 -11.40 -3.99
CA ILE A 48 -13.53 -11.29 -4.58
C ILE A 48 -13.54 -11.83 -6.02
N TYR A 49 -12.56 -11.41 -6.84
CA TYR A 49 -12.47 -11.86 -8.23
C TYR A 49 -12.13 -13.36 -8.35
N LEU A 50 -11.29 -13.88 -7.47
CA LEU A 50 -10.94 -15.30 -7.43
C LEU A 50 -12.18 -16.15 -7.10
N ILE A 51 -12.96 -15.73 -6.09
CA ILE A 51 -14.20 -16.42 -5.72
C ILE A 51 -15.21 -16.37 -6.85
N TRP A 52 -15.42 -15.23 -7.49
CA TRP A 52 -16.34 -15.13 -8.63
C TRP A 52 -15.92 -16.01 -9.81
N GLY A 53 -14.64 -15.99 -10.19
CA GLY A 53 -14.12 -16.87 -11.23
C GLY A 53 -14.28 -18.35 -10.87
N GLY A 54 -14.04 -18.72 -9.61
CA GLY A 54 -14.21 -20.09 -9.12
C GLY A 54 -15.67 -20.56 -9.13
N VAL A 55 -16.60 -19.71 -8.67
CA VAL A 55 -18.05 -20.03 -8.69
C VAL A 55 -18.54 -20.18 -10.12
N GLU A 56 -18.12 -19.31 -11.03
CA GLU A 56 -18.47 -19.41 -12.45
C GLU A 56 -17.91 -20.67 -13.09
N TYR A 57 -16.68 -21.06 -12.75
CA TYR A 57 -16.07 -22.31 -13.20
C TYR A 57 -16.88 -23.53 -12.72
N MET A 58 -17.26 -23.56 -11.44
CA MET A 58 -18.06 -24.65 -10.86
C MET A 58 -19.47 -24.74 -11.46
N THR A 59 -20.10 -23.60 -11.75
CA THR A 59 -21.47 -23.53 -12.28
C THR A 59 -21.55 -23.67 -13.80
N SER A 60 -20.41 -23.73 -14.50
CA SER A 60 -20.35 -23.83 -15.97
C SER A 60 -20.88 -25.15 -16.53
N GLY A 61 -20.98 -26.22 -15.73
CA GLY A 61 -21.71 -27.44 -16.09
C GLY A 61 -21.25 -28.17 -17.37
N GLY A 62 -20.04 -27.89 -17.86
CA GLY A 62 -19.50 -28.46 -19.12
C GLY A 62 -19.61 -27.58 -20.36
N ASP A 63 -20.21 -26.39 -20.25
CA ASP A 63 -20.20 -25.39 -21.34
C ASP A 63 -18.78 -24.83 -21.53
N LYS A 64 -18.17 -25.12 -22.68
CA LYS A 64 -16.81 -24.68 -23.03
C LYS A 64 -16.65 -23.17 -22.99
N ALA A 65 -17.65 -22.39 -23.39
CA ALA A 65 -17.54 -20.94 -23.42
C ALA A 65 -17.45 -20.37 -21.99
N ARG A 66 -18.30 -20.87 -21.09
CA ARG A 66 -18.31 -20.45 -19.68
C ARG A 66 -17.06 -20.89 -18.93
N ILE A 67 -16.54 -22.08 -19.25
CA ILE A 67 -15.27 -22.57 -18.71
C ILE A 67 -14.10 -21.67 -19.14
N ASP A 68 -14.05 -21.25 -20.41
CA ASP A 68 -13.00 -20.37 -20.92
C ASP A 68 -13.05 -19.00 -20.26
N ASP A 69 -14.25 -18.42 -20.13
CA ASP A 69 -14.44 -17.12 -19.47
C ASP A 69 -14.09 -17.16 -17.98
N ALA A 70 -14.50 -18.20 -17.27
CA ALA A 70 -14.13 -18.40 -15.87
C ALA A 70 -12.61 -18.58 -15.70
N SER A 71 -11.98 -19.35 -16.59
CA SER A 71 -10.52 -19.56 -16.58
C SER A 71 -9.75 -18.26 -16.84
N LYS A 72 -10.25 -17.41 -17.75
CA LYS A 72 -9.70 -16.06 -17.97
C LYS A 72 -9.82 -15.18 -16.73
N LYS A 73 -10.96 -15.20 -16.05
CA LYS A 73 -11.17 -14.44 -14.79
C LYS A 73 -10.21 -14.90 -13.70
N ILE A 74 -10.06 -16.20 -13.51
CA ILE A 74 -9.11 -16.78 -12.55
C ILE A 74 -7.68 -16.35 -12.91
N SER A 75 -7.26 -16.52 -14.17
CA SER A 75 -5.91 -16.13 -14.62
C SER A 75 -5.64 -14.64 -14.40
N SER A 76 -6.62 -13.78 -14.69
CA SER A 76 -6.52 -12.34 -14.48
C SER A 76 -6.38 -12.00 -12.99
N SER A 77 -7.09 -12.71 -12.11
CA SER A 77 -6.95 -12.56 -10.66
C SER A 77 -5.54 -12.95 -10.18
N VAL A 78 -4.98 -14.04 -10.71
CA VAL A 78 -3.62 -14.52 -10.38
C VAL A 78 -2.57 -13.50 -10.81
N ILE A 79 -2.72 -12.89 -11.98
CA ILE A 79 -1.84 -11.82 -12.45
C ILE A 79 -1.96 -10.60 -11.53
N GLY A 80 -3.17 -10.24 -11.12
CA GLY A 80 -3.43 -9.14 -10.19
C GLY A 80 -2.69 -9.30 -8.86
N ILE A 81 -2.78 -10.48 -8.23
CA ILE A 81 -2.05 -10.73 -6.97
C ILE A 81 -0.52 -10.80 -7.19
N ALA A 82 -0.07 -11.33 -8.33
CA ALA A 82 1.36 -11.37 -8.66
C ALA A 82 1.96 -9.96 -8.72
N ILE A 83 1.23 -8.99 -9.28
CA ILE A 83 1.64 -7.58 -9.31
C ILE A 83 1.70 -6.98 -7.89
N LEU A 84 0.72 -7.27 -7.04
CA LEU A 84 0.71 -6.78 -5.65
C LEU A 84 1.89 -7.35 -4.84
N VAL A 85 2.18 -8.64 -5.01
CA VAL A 85 3.32 -9.30 -4.37
C VAL A 85 4.64 -8.71 -4.89
N ALA A 86 4.77 -8.48 -6.20
CA ALA A 86 5.94 -7.85 -6.79
C ALA A 86 6.17 -6.43 -6.25
N SER A 87 5.10 -5.62 -6.14
CA SER A 87 5.15 -4.29 -5.53
C SER A 87 5.65 -4.34 -4.08
N TYR A 88 5.13 -5.28 -3.29
CA TYR A 88 5.58 -5.48 -1.91
C TYR A 88 7.06 -5.90 -1.83
N ALA A 89 7.48 -6.81 -2.71
CA ALA A 89 8.86 -7.27 -2.78
C ALA A 89 9.83 -6.12 -3.11
N ILE A 90 9.46 -5.23 -4.05
CA ILE A 90 10.25 -4.04 -4.38
C ILE A 90 10.37 -3.11 -3.15
N THR A 91 9.27 -2.87 -2.45
CA THR A 91 9.26 -2.06 -1.21
C THR A 91 10.19 -2.64 -0.14
N LEU A 92 10.20 -3.97 0.04
CA LEU A 92 11.13 -4.64 0.96
C LEU A 92 12.58 -4.53 0.50
N PHE A 93 12.84 -4.70 -0.80
CA PHE A 93 14.17 -4.58 -1.37
C PHE A 93 14.76 -3.18 -1.15
N ILE A 94 13.97 -2.12 -1.42
CA ILE A 94 14.38 -0.74 -1.19
C ILE A 94 14.67 -0.50 0.29
N GLN A 95 13.82 -0.98 1.20
CA GLN A 95 14.07 -0.86 2.64
C GLN A 95 15.36 -1.57 3.08
N GLY A 96 15.64 -2.74 2.53
CA GLY A 96 16.86 -3.49 2.83
C GLY A 96 18.14 -2.81 2.33
N VAL A 97 18.11 -2.26 1.12
CA VAL A 97 19.26 -1.58 0.49
C VAL A 97 19.53 -0.23 1.15
N PHE A 98 18.49 0.58 1.35
CA PHE A 98 18.64 1.94 1.84
C PHE A 98 18.57 2.05 3.37
N LYS A 99 18.20 0.98 4.08
CA LYS A 99 17.98 0.94 5.55
C LYS A 99 17.05 2.04 6.08
N ILE A 100 16.20 2.59 5.20
CA ILE A 100 15.22 3.62 5.51
C ILE A 100 13.84 3.01 5.42
N ASN A 101 13.00 3.24 6.43
CA ASN A 101 11.59 2.86 6.40
C ASN A 101 10.83 3.84 5.52
N ILE A 102 10.70 3.53 4.22
CA ILE A 102 9.99 4.38 3.24
C ILE A 102 8.49 4.54 3.53
N LEU A 103 7.92 3.66 4.36
CA LEU A 103 6.53 3.76 4.82
C LEU A 103 6.39 4.65 6.07
N LYS A 104 7.50 4.91 6.77
CA LYS A 104 7.56 5.70 8.00
C LYS A 104 8.87 6.50 8.00
N PRO A 105 8.98 7.51 7.13
CA PRO A 105 10.20 8.30 7.04
C PRO A 105 10.38 9.10 8.33
N VAL A 106 11.52 8.92 8.98
CA VAL A 106 11.91 9.68 10.17
C VAL A 106 12.85 10.78 9.70
N PHE A 107 12.36 12.02 9.68
CA PHE A 107 13.18 13.17 9.35
C PHE A 107 13.84 13.69 10.63
N PRO A 108 15.16 13.88 10.66
CA PRO A 108 15.81 14.52 11.80
C PRO A 108 15.24 15.94 11.95
N SER A 109 14.73 16.25 13.14
CA SER A 109 14.38 17.62 13.50
C SER A 109 15.66 18.45 13.50
N ALA A 110 15.67 19.52 12.70
CA ALA A 110 16.75 20.49 12.77
C ALA A 110 16.74 21.11 14.18
N LEU A 111 17.92 21.19 14.80
CA LEU A 111 18.17 21.84 16.08
C LEU A 111 17.57 23.25 16.14
#